data_AF-A0A0V1I0C6-F1
#
_entry.id   AF-A0A0V1I0C6-F1
#
_cell.length_a   1.000
_cell.length_b   1.000
_cell.length_c   1.000
_cell.angle_alpha   90.00
_cell.angle_beta   90.00
_cell.angle_gamma   90.00
#
_symmetry.space_group_name_H-M   'P 1'
#
loop_
_entity.id
_entity.type
_entity.pdbx_description
1 polymer ?
#
loop_
_entity_poly.entity_id
_entity_poly.type
_entity_poly.pdbx_seq_one_letter_code
_entity_poly.pdbx_strand_id
1 'polypeptide(L)'
;MRWSFVLLRQSKNIVDQYKFWQVVKSPGSSKSKQSGKRKIHHVVRLRHINTLKTQLDAEYEVMKCLASPYLSKEEEEAWHLEYGTADQQRAKLQEEEKQKRMPGVAKRVTGVVKADRMKGNIGNLLHSPRTVEHHLHHIISLDPSSSSKQWIARHLRDPYVVRCRSENYRCRSAFKLLEIDDRFQILQPGMLVLDLGSSPGSWSQVLSRRVNSVKLGSKPFGKVFAVDRQPMQPLDGVTWLGPLDLSVGDSVPLLQRRLLTDGGEPLDAVVSDMAPNATGCASVDHERIVQLGFLSLSIAIRCLKLADRSFFLCKLWQGVEQWHFADEVKRHFGNFKIVKPTASRKESAELYFLARQFKG
;
A
#
# COMPACT_ATOMS: atom_id res chain seq x y z
N MET A 1 -28.89 -22.43 -3.16
CA MET A 1 -27.90 -22.24 -4.25
C MET A 1 -26.53 -21.99 -3.65
N ARG A 2 -25.50 -22.74 -4.05
CA ARG A 2 -24.13 -22.59 -3.54
C ARG A 2 -23.26 -21.87 -4.58
N TRP A 3 -22.51 -20.89 -4.11
CA TRP A 3 -21.52 -20.16 -4.88
C TRP A 3 -20.14 -20.56 -4.38
N SER A 4 -19.26 -20.92 -5.30
CA SER A 4 -17.93 -21.39 -5.00
C SER A 4 -16.92 -20.48 -5.69
N PHE A 5 -15.84 -20.15 -5.00
CA PHE A 5 -14.70 -19.51 -5.60
C PHE A 5 -13.85 -20.57 -6.29
N VAL A 6 -13.82 -20.54 -7.62
CA VAL A 6 -12.94 -21.40 -8.41
C VAL A 6 -11.75 -20.56 -8.84
N LEU A 7 -10.56 -20.97 -8.41
CA LEU A 7 -9.32 -20.42 -8.95
C LEU A 7 -9.17 -20.97 -10.38
N LEU A 8 -9.34 -20.13 -11.39
CA LEU A 8 -9.17 -20.55 -12.77
C LEU A 8 -7.69 -20.91 -12.99
N ARG A 9 -7.46 -22.12 -13.52
CA ARG A 9 -6.12 -22.66 -13.81
C ARG A 9 -5.45 -21.80 -14.88
N GLN A 10 -4.13 -21.65 -14.76
CA GLN A 10 -3.25 -20.92 -15.69
C GLN A 10 -3.54 -21.31 -17.16
N SER A 11 -4.03 -20.35 -17.95
CA SER A 11 -3.81 -20.37 -19.39
C SER A 11 -2.33 -20.05 -19.65
N LYS A 12 -1.67 -20.81 -20.52
CA LYS A 12 -0.23 -20.69 -20.79
C LYS A 12 0.17 -19.47 -21.62
N ASN A 13 -0.78 -18.65 -22.08
CA ASN A 13 -0.47 -17.46 -22.88
C ASN A 13 -1.34 -16.29 -22.45
N ILE A 14 -0.71 -15.24 -21.90
CA ILE A 14 -1.07 -13.79 -21.86
C ILE A 14 -0.34 -13.13 -20.67
N VAL A 15 0.17 -11.92 -20.92
CA VAL A 15 1.25 -11.21 -20.20
C VAL A 15 0.82 -10.51 -18.90
N ASP A 16 -0.44 -10.62 -18.46
CA ASP A 16 -0.88 -9.99 -17.21
C ASP A 16 -1.42 -11.01 -16.20
N GLN A 17 -0.62 -11.31 -15.17
CA GLN A 17 -1.02 -12.18 -14.06
C GLN A 17 -1.78 -11.42 -12.98
N TYR A 18 -3.03 -11.07 -13.24
CA TYR A 18 -3.98 -10.74 -12.17
C TYR A 18 -4.71 -12.02 -11.73
N LYS A 19 -4.76 -12.25 -10.41
CA LYS A 19 -5.58 -13.32 -9.84
C LYS A 19 -7.04 -12.86 -9.83
N PHE A 20 -7.78 -13.21 -10.87
CA PHE A 20 -9.21 -12.97 -10.90
C PHE A 20 -9.95 -14.08 -10.15
N TRP A 21 -10.78 -13.68 -9.19
CA TRP A 21 -11.72 -14.57 -8.54
C TRP A 21 -13.05 -14.48 -9.27
N GLN A 22 -13.45 -15.53 -9.98
CA GLN A 22 -14.79 -15.61 -10.56
C GLN A 22 -15.74 -16.28 -9.58
N VAL A 23 -16.89 -15.63 -9.33
CA VAL A 23 -17.96 -16.18 -8.50
C VAL A 23 -18.85 -17.02 -9.41
N VAL A 24 -18.71 -18.36 -9.35
CA VAL A 24 -19.43 -19.27 -10.24
C VAL A 24 -20.54 -20.00 -9.49
N LYS A 25 -21.69 -20.17 -10.15
CA LYS A 25 -22.86 -20.92 -9.63
C LYS A 25 -22.58 -22.41 -9.81
N SER A 26 -22.25 -23.13 -8.74
CA SER A 26 -21.97 -24.57 -8.85
C SER A 26 -23.27 -25.38 -8.94
N PRO A 27 -23.39 -26.37 -9.86
CA PRO A 27 -24.44 -27.37 -9.79
C PRO A 27 -24.24 -28.18 -8.51
N GLY A 28 -25.32 -28.45 -7.78
CA GLY A 28 -25.23 -29.23 -6.55
C GLY A 28 -24.75 -30.65 -6.85
N SER A 29 -23.50 -30.96 -6.53
CA SER A 29 -23.00 -32.33 -6.66
C SER A 29 -23.10 -33.09 -5.33
N SER A 30 -23.53 -34.33 -5.49
CA SER A 30 -23.73 -35.37 -4.50
C SER A 30 -22.43 -35.71 -3.75
N LYS A 31 -22.61 -36.16 -2.50
CA LYS A 31 -21.56 -36.56 -1.57
C LYS A 31 -20.68 -37.66 -2.19
N SER A 32 -19.40 -37.39 -2.42
CA SER A 32 -18.38 -38.45 -2.44
C SER A 32 -17.52 -38.36 -1.17
N LYS A 33 -17.38 -39.50 -0.50
CA LYS A 33 -16.48 -39.69 0.65
C LYS A 33 -15.05 -39.81 0.11
N GLN A 34 -14.17 -38.88 0.48
CA GLN A 34 -12.72 -39.08 0.43
C GLN A 34 -12.11 -38.62 1.76
N SER A 35 -11.32 -39.52 2.36
CA SER A 35 -10.55 -39.32 3.58
C SER A 35 -9.36 -38.39 3.31
N GLY A 36 -9.05 -37.52 4.27
CA GLY A 36 -7.86 -36.64 4.26
C GLY A 36 -8.19 -35.15 4.21
N LYS A 37 -8.01 -34.46 5.36
CA LYS A 37 -8.06 -32.99 5.59
C LYS A 37 -9.20 -32.23 4.89
N ARG A 38 -10.24 -31.88 5.66
CA ARG A 38 -11.34 -31.00 5.23
C ARG A 38 -10.79 -29.71 4.57
N LYS A 39 -10.94 -29.58 3.25
CA LYS A 39 -10.86 -28.27 2.57
C LYS A 39 -12.01 -27.40 3.09
N ILE A 40 -11.68 -26.36 3.85
CA ILE A 40 -12.64 -25.37 4.33
C ILE A 40 -13.03 -24.51 3.12
N HIS A 41 -14.22 -24.73 2.57
CA HIS A 41 -14.80 -23.85 1.57
C HIS A 41 -15.45 -22.65 2.29
N HIS A 42 -14.86 -21.46 2.14
CA HIS A 42 -15.43 -20.22 2.69
C HIS A 42 -16.67 -19.82 1.88
N VAL A 43 -17.86 -19.87 2.50
CA VAL A 43 -19.12 -19.48 1.86
C VAL A 43 -19.40 -18.02 2.17
N VAL A 44 -18.95 -17.12 1.30
CA VAL A 44 -19.36 -15.71 1.35
C VAL A 44 -20.76 -15.60 0.75
N ARG A 45 -21.73 -15.17 1.57
CA ARG A 45 -23.12 -14.98 1.11
C ARG A 45 -23.22 -13.74 0.23
N LEU A 46 -23.96 -13.82 -0.88
CA LEU A 46 -24.16 -12.72 -1.84
C LEU A 46 -24.58 -11.40 -1.18
N ARG A 47 -25.41 -11.48 -0.13
CA ARG A 47 -25.82 -10.32 0.65
C ARG A 47 -24.65 -9.53 1.25
N HIS A 48 -23.58 -10.19 1.71
CA HIS A 48 -22.43 -9.51 2.32
C HIS A 48 -21.58 -8.78 1.27
N ILE A 49 -21.47 -9.36 0.06
CA ILE A 49 -20.80 -8.72 -1.08
C ILE A 49 -21.59 -7.48 -1.53
N ASN A 50 -22.91 -7.61 -1.62
CA ASN A 50 -23.77 -6.49 -2.00
C ASN A 50 -23.73 -5.37 -0.95
N THR A 51 -23.75 -5.68 0.34
CA THR A 51 -23.60 -4.68 1.40
C THR A 51 -22.26 -3.94 1.31
N LEU A 52 -21.16 -4.65 1.07
CA LEU A 52 -19.83 -4.05 0.90
C LEU A 52 -19.77 -3.12 -0.32
N LYS A 53 -20.34 -3.54 -1.45
CA LYS A 53 -20.41 -2.69 -2.65
C LYS A 53 -21.21 -1.42 -2.38
N THR A 54 -22.42 -1.55 -1.84
CA THR A 54 -23.26 -0.40 -1.53
C THR A 54 -22.60 0.57 -0.55
N GLN A 55 -21.80 0.07 0.40
CA GLN A 55 -21.06 0.90 1.35
C GLN A 55 -19.88 1.64 0.71
N LEU A 56 -19.09 0.96 -0.12
CA LEU A 56 -17.99 1.58 -0.85
C LEU A 56 -18.48 2.62 -1.87
N ASP A 57 -19.58 2.33 -2.56
CA ASP A 57 -20.21 3.26 -3.51
C ASP A 57 -20.70 4.52 -2.78
N ALA A 58 -21.31 4.36 -1.60
CA ALA A 58 -21.75 5.50 -0.79
C ALA A 58 -20.59 6.35 -0.25
N GLU A 59 -19.49 5.73 0.19
CA GLU A 59 -18.29 6.46 0.61
C GLU A 59 -17.62 7.21 -0.55
N TYR A 60 -17.58 6.59 -1.73
CA TYR A 60 -17.05 7.22 -2.93
C TYR A 60 -17.85 8.47 -3.32
N GLU A 61 -19.19 8.40 -3.31
CA GLU A 61 -20.02 9.58 -3.60
C GLU A 61 -19.84 10.69 -2.56
N VAL A 62 -19.72 10.35 -1.27
CA VAL A 62 -19.42 11.35 -0.23
C VAL A 62 -18.07 12.01 -0.46
N MET A 63 -17.03 11.22 -0.77
CA MET A 63 -15.70 11.76 -1.06
C MET A 63 -15.68 12.63 -2.31
N LYS A 64 -16.47 12.27 -3.34
CA LYS A 64 -16.65 13.08 -4.54
C LYS A 64 -17.35 14.42 -4.24
N CYS A 65 -18.37 14.42 -3.38
CA CYS A 65 -19.02 15.66 -2.92
C CYS A 65 -18.08 16.53 -2.07
N LEU A 66 -17.23 15.95 -1.23
CA LEU A 66 -16.25 16.68 -0.41
C LEU A 66 -15.05 17.19 -1.22
N ALA A 67 -14.72 16.53 -2.32
CA ALA A 67 -13.65 16.93 -3.24
C ALA A 67 -14.15 17.87 -4.36
N SER A 68 -15.46 18.09 -4.47
CA SER A 68 -16.01 19.09 -5.36
C SER A 68 -15.71 20.47 -4.75
N PRO A 69 -15.11 21.41 -5.51
CA PRO A 69 -14.91 22.78 -5.03
C PRO A 69 -16.25 23.34 -4.54
N TYR A 70 -16.23 24.06 -3.41
CA TYR A 70 -17.40 24.83 -2.99
C TYR A 70 -17.86 25.68 -4.17
N LEU A 71 -19.16 25.60 -4.52
CA LEU A 71 -19.76 26.46 -5.53
C LEU A 71 -19.36 27.91 -5.22
N SER A 72 -18.97 28.65 -6.25
CA SER A 72 -18.77 30.08 -6.09
C SER A 72 -20.10 30.72 -5.64
N LYS A 73 -20.03 31.88 -4.96
CA LYS A 73 -21.24 32.57 -4.49
C LYS A 73 -22.23 32.84 -5.63
N GLU A 74 -21.71 33.07 -6.84
CA GLU A 74 -22.50 33.31 -8.06
C GLU A 74 -23.25 32.05 -8.51
N GLU A 75 -22.62 30.88 -8.42
CA GLU A 75 -23.28 29.60 -8.72
C GLU A 75 -24.29 29.18 -7.63
N GLU A 76 -24.01 29.51 -6.37
CA GLU A 76 -24.93 29.29 -5.25
C GLU A 76 -26.18 30.18 -5.35
N GLU A 77 -26.01 31.44 -5.77
CA GLU A 77 -27.11 32.38 -6.03
C GLU A 77 -27.99 31.93 -7.20
N ALA A 78 -27.39 31.46 -8.31
CA ALA A 78 -28.12 30.90 -9.44
C ALA A 78 -28.94 29.67 -9.04
N TRP A 79 -28.36 28.78 -8.23
CA TRP A 79 -29.05 27.60 -7.69
C TRP A 79 -30.20 27.99 -6.74
N HIS A 80 -29.99 28.99 -5.88
CA HIS A 80 -31.04 29.51 -5.00
C HIS A 80 -32.19 30.15 -5.78
N LEU A 81 -31.91 30.76 -6.93
CA LEU A 81 -32.94 31.32 -7.81
C LEU A 81 -33.81 30.22 -8.44
N GLU A 82 -33.21 29.10 -8.82
CA GLU A 82 -33.88 27.98 -9.49
C GLU A 82 -34.64 27.07 -8.50
N TYR A 83 -34.05 26.77 -7.35
CA TYR A 83 -34.58 25.79 -6.40
C TYR A 83 -35.06 26.37 -5.06
N GLY A 84 -34.87 27.68 -4.83
CA GLY A 84 -35.14 28.34 -3.56
C GLY A 84 -34.06 28.06 -2.50
N THR A 85 -33.99 28.90 -1.48
CA THR A 85 -33.05 28.71 -0.37
C THR A 85 -33.44 27.50 0.49
N ALA A 86 -32.50 26.96 1.26
CA ALA A 86 -32.74 25.82 2.13
C ALA A 86 -33.92 26.04 3.11
N ASP A 87 -34.12 27.26 3.61
CA ASP A 87 -35.25 27.61 4.47
C ASP A 87 -36.59 27.62 3.73
N GLN A 88 -36.61 28.13 2.49
CA GLN A 88 -37.79 28.12 1.65
C GLN A 88 -38.20 26.70 1.27
N GLN A 89 -37.23 25.83 0.95
CA GLN A 89 -37.49 24.42 0.68
C GLN A 89 -38.02 23.68 1.92
N ARG A 90 -37.46 23.94 3.11
CA ARG A 90 -37.95 23.40 4.38
C ARG A 90 -39.38 23.84 4.68
N ALA A 91 -39.68 25.12 4.48
CA ALA A 91 -41.03 25.66 4.68
C ALA A 91 -42.05 25.02 3.73
N LYS A 92 -41.69 24.84 2.44
CA LYS A 92 -42.53 24.18 1.44
C LYS A 92 -42.84 22.72 1.80
N LEU A 93 -41.85 21.97 2.28
CA LEU A 93 -42.03 20.60 2.76
C LEU A 93 -42.96 20.51 3.98
N GLN A 94 -42.83 21.46 4.93
CA GLN A 94 -43.72 21.53 6.09
C GLN A 94 -45.16 21.87 5.68
N GLU A 95 -45.33 22.74 4.70
CA GLU A 95 -46.65 23.09 4.15
C GLU A 95 -47.28 21.90 3.42
N GLU A 96 -46.52 21.16 2.60
CA GLU A 96 -46.95 19.92 1.96
C GLU A 96 -47.30 18.82 2.97
N GLU A 97 -46.56 18.72 4.07
CA GLU A 97 -46.90 17.80 5.17
C GLU A 97 -48.18 18.22 5.90
N LYS A 98 -48.40 19.53 6.11
CA LYS A 98 -49.65 20.04 6.70
C LYS A 98 -50.84 19.81 5.77
N GLN A 99 -50.66 20.01 4.46
CA GLN A 99 -51.70 19.73 3.44
C GLN A 99 -52.04 18.24 3.38
N LYS A 100 -51.06 17.34 3.53
CA LYS A 100 -51.28 15.90 3.70
C LYS A 100 -52.05 15.53 4.99
N ARG A 101 -52.23 16.47 5.92
CA ARG A 101 -52.87 16.26 7.24
C ARG A 101 -54.31 16.84 7.35
N MET A 102 -54.94 17.29 6.26
CA MET A 102 -56.34 17.76 6.25
C MET A 102 -57.40 16.62 6.09
N PRO A 103 -58.66 16.83 6.53
CA PRO A 103 -59.23 16.25 7.73
C PRO A 103 -59.71 14.79 7.55
N GLY A 104 -59.10 13.90 8.31
CA GLY A 104 -59.49 12.51 8.50
C GLY A 104 -58.56 11.93 9.55
N VAL A 105 -59.14 11.40 10.64
CA VAL A 105 -58.53 10.93 11.90
C VAL A 105 -57.00 10.90 11.93
N ALA A 106 -56.41 11.62 12.90
CA ALA A 106 -54.96 11.68 13.13
C ALA A 106 -54.31 10.30 12.97
N LYS A 107 -53.53 10.13 11.88
CA LYS A 107 -52.77 8.89 11.65
C LYS A 107 -51.85 8.68 12.84
N ARG A 108 -52.14 7.64 13.63
CA ARG A 108 -51.30 7.23 14.75
C ARG A 108 -49.92 6.90 14.18
N VAL A 109 -48.93 7.73 14.49
CA VAL A 109 -47.60 7.55 13.94
C VAL A 109 -46.91 6.42 14.69
N THR A 110 -47.11 5.19 14.24
CA THR A 110 -46.42 3.99 14.78
C THR A 110 -45.00 3.80 14.20
N GLY A 111 -44.42 4.84 13.60
CA GLY A 111 -43.12 4.75 12.91
C GLY A 111 -42.03 5.73 13.35
N VAL A 112 -42.33 6.74 14.17
CA VAL A 112 -41.40 7.87 14.39
C VAL A 112 -40.21 7.56 15.32
N VAL A 113 -40.20 6.45 16.04
CA VAL A 113 -39.03 6.14 16.89
C VAL A 113 -37.88 5.46 16.12
N LYS A 114 -38.13 4.86 14.94
CA LYS A 114 -37.07 4.11 14.21
C LYS A 114 -36.43 4.90 13.07
N ALA A 115 -37.20 5.65 12.29
CA ALA A 115 -36.68 6.36 11.13
C ALA A 115 -35.84 7.59 11.53
N ASP A 116 -36.30 8.38 12.51
CA ASP A 116 -35.55 9.54 13.00
C ASP A 116 -34.34 9.15 13.83
N ARG A 117 -34.40 8.00 14.53
CA ARG A 117 -33.23 7.40 15.17
C ARG A 117 -32.23 6.86 14.15
N MET A 118 -32.67 6.46 12.96
CA MET A 118 -31.80 6.06 11.85
C MET A 118 -31.14 7.27 11.18
N LYS A 119 -31.85 8.39 11.00
CA LYS A 119 -31.28 9.66 10.50
C LYS A 119 -30.34 10.32 11.51
N GLY A 120 -30.68 10.34 12.80
CA GLY A 120 -29.78 10.77 13.88
C GLY A 120 -28.56 9.85 14.00
N ASN A 121 -28.72 8.55 13.74
CA ASN A 121 -27.60 7.63 13.63
C ASN A 121 -26.76 7.90 12.38
N ILE A 122 -27.33 8.30 11.23
CA ILE A 122 -26.56 8.69 10.03
C ILE A 122 -25.71 9.94 10.31
N GLY A 123 -26.26 10.94 11.01
CA GLY A 123 -25.48 12.09 11.51
C GLY A 123 -24.34 11.67 12.45
N ASN A 124 -24.60 10.75 13.38
CA ASN A 124 -23.56 10.18 14.26
C ASN A 124 -22.57 9.25 13.52
N LEU A 125 -22.99 8.64 12.41
CA LEU A 125 -22.17 7.82 11.51
C LEU A 125 -21.17 8.68 10.72
N LEU A 126 -21.54 9.92 10.39
CA LEU A 126 -20.70 10.92 9.72
C LEU A 126 -19.67 11.56 10.66
N HIS A 127 -19.90 11.55 11.98
CA HIS A 127 -19.01 12.16 12.98
C HIS A 127 -18.05 11.19 13.69
N SER A 128 -18.13 9.89 13.42
CA SER A 128 -17.06 8.96 13.78
C SER A 128 -16.04 8.97 12.64
N PRO A 129 -14.74 9.21 12.88
CA PRO A 129 -13.72 9.04 11.85
C PRO A 129 -13.69 7.56 11.44
N ARG A 130 -14.45 7.20 10.40
CA ARG A 130 -14.46 5.87 9.81
C ARG A 130 -13.37 5.82 8.76
N THR A 131 -12.14 5.67 9.24
CA THR A 131 -11.03 5.29 8.37
C THR A 131 -11.25 3.86 7.88
N VAL A 132 -10.46 3.43 6.88
CA VAL A 132 -10.39 2.03 6.41
C VAL A 132 -10.26 1.03 7.58
N GLU A 133 -9.71 1.45 8.72
CA GLU A 133 -9.62 0.65 9.95
C GLU A 133 -10.97 0.33 10.59
N HIS A 134 -11.94 1.24 10.55
CA HIS A 134 -13.26 1.00 11.11
C HIS A 134 -14.00 -0.08 10.29
N HIS A 135 -13.82 -0.05 8.97
CA HIS A 135 -14.31 -1.09 8.06
C HIS A 135 -13.54 -2.41 8.19
N LEU A 136 -12.22 -2.37 8.38
CA LEU A 136 -11.44 -3.56 8.74
C LEU A 136 -11.91 -4.17 10.07
N HIS A 137 -12.12 -3.37 11.11
CA HIS A 137 -12.65 -3.81 12.41
C HIS A 137 -14.02 -4.50 12.26
N HIS A 138 -14.90 -3.95 11.43
CA HIS A 138 -16.21 -4.53 11.15
C HIS A 138 -16.09 -5.86 10.39
N ILE A 139 -15.26 -5.95 9.34
CA ILE A 139 -15.01 -7.18 8.58
C ILE A 139 -14.37 -8.27 9.47
N ILE A 140 -13.48 -7.89 10.39
CA ILE A 140 -12.83 -8.77 11.37
C ILE A 140 -13.83 -9.38 12.37
N SER A 141 -14.87 -8.62 12.73
CA SER A 141 -15.91 -9.12 13.64
C SER A 141 -16.79 -10.20 12.99
N LEU A 142 -16.78 -10.30 11.65
CA LEU A 142 -17.64 -11.18 10.87
C LEU A 142 -17.02 -12.53 10.48
N ASP A 143 -15.71 -12.78 10.68
CA ASP A 143 -15.03 -14.05 10.31
C ASP A 143 -13.94 -14.50 11.34
N PRO A 144 -13.89 -15.76 11.81
CA PRO A 144 -13.15 -16.13 13.01
C PRO A 144 -11.85 -16.96 12.77
N SER A 145 -10.92 -16.52 11.91
CA SER A 145 -9.56 -17.12 11.91
C SER A 145 -8.61 -16.34 12.84
N SER A 146 -7.94 -17.05 13.76
CA SER A 146 -7.16 -16.41 14.84
C SER A 146 -5.87 -15.73 14.34
N SER A 147 -5.25 -16.23 13.27
CA SER A 147 -3.99 -15.70 12.73
C SER A 147 -4.15 -14.35 12.03
N SER A 148 -5.22 -14.16 11.25
CA SER A 148 -5.54 -12.87 10.62
C SER A 148 -5.95 -11.82 11.65
N LYS A 149 -6.72 -12.20 12.68
CA LYS A 149 -7.04 -11.32 13.82
C LYS A 149 -5.79 -10.89 14.57
N GLN A 150 -4.88 -11.81 14.86
CA GLN A 150 -3.62 -11.51 15.54
C GLN A 150 -2.70 -10.64 14.69
N TRP A 151 -2.62 -10.86 13.37
CA TRP A 151 -1.81 -10.01 12.49
C TRP A 151 -2.35 -8.58 12.42
N ILE A 152 -3.66 -8.40 12.26
CA ILE A 152 -4.26 -7.07 12.19
C ILE A 152 -4.21 -6.37 13.54
N ALA A 153 -4.56 -7.04 14.63
CA ALA A 153 -4.44 -6.47 15.98
C ALA A 153 -3.00 -6.06 16.32
N ARG A 154 -2.02 -6.88 15.92
CA ARG A 154 -0.60 -6.55 16.04
C ARG A 154 -0.20 -5.37 15.15
N HIS A 155 -0.73 -5.29 13.93
CA HIS A 155 -0.47 -4.19 13.01
C HIS A 155 -1.03 -2.86 13.54
N LEU A 156 -2.25 -2.86 14.06
CA LEU A 156 -2.89 -1.67 14.64
C LEU A 156 -2.18 -1.17 15.91
N ARG A 157 -1.66 -2.09 16.72
CA ARG A 157 -0.88 -1.77 17.92
C ARG A 157 0.58 -1.44 17.65
N ASP A 158 1.01 -1.52 16.40
CA ASP A 158 2.41 -1.34 16.06
C ASP A 158 2.78 0.15 16.16
N PRO A 159 3.74 0.54 17.01
CA PRO A 159 4.06 1.95 17.23
C PRO A 159 4.51 2.63 15.93
N TYR A 160 5.18 1.89 15.04
CA TYR A 160 5.62 2.42 13.75
C TYR A 160 4.48 2.59 12.75
N VAL A 161 3.38 1.84 12.87
CA VAL A 161 2.19 2.07 12.04
C VAL A 161 1.46 3.34 12.47
N VAL A 162 1.35 3.56 13.78
CA VAL A 162 0.78 4.81 14.33
C VAL A 162 1.66 6.01 13.94
N ARG A 163 2.97 5.89 14.14
CA ARG A 163 3.95 6.94 13.82
C ARG A 163 3.99 7.28 12.33
N CYS A 164 3.76 6.30 11.45
CA CYS A 164 3.67 6.55 10.02
C CYS A 164 2.58 7.56 9.66
N ARG A 165 1.43 7.50 10.35
CA ARG A 165 0.32 8.42 10.09
C ARG A 165 0.65 9.82 10.59
N SER A 166 1.23 9.93 11.78
CA SER A 166 1.62 11.22 12.34
C SER A 166 2.72 11.90 11.53
N GLU A 167 3.67 11.14 10.96
CA GLU A 167 4.79 11.67 10.17
C GLU A 167 4.56 11.61 8.65
N ASN A 168 3.33 11.26 8.22
CA ASN A 168 2.89 11.19 6.84
C ASN A 168 3.81 10.33 5.93
N TYR A 169 4.23 9.18 6.43
CA TYR A 169 4.91 8.14 5.65
C TYR A 169 3.92 7.09 5.17
N ARG A 170 4.04 6.65 3.92
CA ARG A 170 3.11 5.71 3.27
C ARG A 170 3.02 4.36 3.97
N CYS A 171 4.14 3.87 4.52
CA CYS A 171 4.13 2.64 5.32
C CYS A 171 5.32 2.57 6.29
N ARG A 172 5.17 1.72 7.31
CA ARG A 172 6.10 1.59 8.45
C ARG A 172 7.54 1.24 8.08
N SER A 173 7.78 0.72 6.87
CA SER A 173 9.14 0.37 6.45
C SER A 173 10.03 1.60 6.30
N ALA A 174 9.46 2.81 6.16
CA ALA A 174 10.20 4.07 6.21
C ALA A 174 11.11 4.15 7.45
N PHE A 175 10.62 3.74 8.61
CA PHE A 175 11.38 3.80 9.86
C PHE A 175 12.59 2.87 9.89
N LYS A 176 12.59 1.80 9.08
CA LYS A 176 13.77 0.94 8.96
C LYS A 176 14.91 1.67 8.26
N LEU A 177 14.62 2.34 7.15
CA LEU A 177 15.61 3.13 6.44
C LEU A 177 16.05 4.35 7.26
N LEU A 178 15.12 5.04 7.94
CA LEU A 178 15.46 6.13 8.86
C LEU A 178 16.40 5.68 9.97
N GLU A 179 16.10 4.57 10.65
CA GLU A 179 16.98 4.06 11.72
C GLU A 179 18.35 3.62 11.21
N ILE A 180 18.42 3.00 10.03
CA ILE A 180 19.69 2.64 9.38
C ILE A 180 20.49 3.91 9.05
N ASP A 181 19.84 4.91 8.45
CA ASP A 181 20.47 6.17 8.09
C ASP A 181 20.92 6.96 9.32
N ASP A 182 20.08 7.10 10.34
CA ASP A 182 20.42 7.79 11.59
C ASP A 182 21.65 7.15 12.27
N ARG A 183 21.75 5.81 12.22
CA ARG A 183 22.88 5.07 12.81
C ARG A 183 24.17 5.14 11.99
N PHE A 184 24.09 5.09 10.67
CA PHE A 184 25.26 4.91 9.79
C PHE A 184 25.60 6.12 8.92
N GLN A 185 24.73 7.13 8.91
CA GLN A 185 24.83 8.39 8.16
C GLN A 185 25.18 8.13 6.70
N ILE A 186 24.35 7.33 6.03
CA ILE A 186 24.60 6.83 4.67
C ILE A 186 24.03 7.77 3.61
N LEU A 187 22.97 8.51 3.93
CA LEU A 187 22.35 9.47 3.01
C LEU A 187 22.92 10.87 3.24
N GLN A 188 23.28 11.53 2.15
CA GLN A 188 23.78 12.90 2.15
C GLN A 188 23.06 13.75 1.11
N PRO A 189 22.95 15.07 1.32
CA PRO A 189 22.42 15.98 0.31
C PRO A 189 23.19 15.90 -1.01
N GLY A 190 22.47 15.90 -2.12
CA GLY A 190 23.02 15.88 -3.48
C GLY A 190 23.33 14.49 -4.04
N MET A 191 22.94 13.40 -3.36
CA MET A 191 23.15 12.04 -3.86
C MET A 191 22.16 11.65 -4.96
N LEU A 192 22.63 10.85 -5.92
CA LEU A 192 21.78 10.12 -6.87
C LEU A 192 21.52 8.71 -6.34
N VAL A 193 20.24 8.38 -6.10
CA VAL A 193 19.86 7.12 -5.45
C VAL A 193 18.81 6.38 -6.28
N LEU A 194 18.96 5.06 -6.41
CA LEU A 194 17.96 4.16 -6.98
C LEU A 194 17.29 3.32 -5.88
N ASP A 195 15.96 3.38 -5.83
CA ASP A 195 15.09 2.59 -4.95
C ASP A 195 14.44 1.43 -5.73
N LEU A 196 14.93 0.22 -5.49
CA LEU A 196 14.44 -1.02 -6.08
C LEU A 196 13.34 -1.64 -5.21
N GLY A 197 12.19 -1.96 -5.81
CA GLY A 197 11.04 -2.44 -5.06
C GLY A 197 10.38 -1.32 -4.26
N SER A 198 10.31 -0.14 -4.87
CA SER A 198 9.94 1.10 -4.20
C SER A 198 8.46 1.14 -3.80
N SER A 199 7.56 0.34 -4.36
CA SER A 199 6.13 0.42 -4.04
C SER A 199 5.86 -0.03 -2.60
N PRO A 200 5.10 0.73 -1.78
CA PRO A 200 4.23 1.86 -2.15
C PRO A 200 4.89 3.25 -2.12
N GLY A 201 6.19 3.35 -1.83
CA GLY A 201 6.98 4.59 -1.93
C GLY A 201 7.54 5.11 -0.61
N SER A 202 7.49 4.33 0.48
CA SER A 202 7.91 4.79 1.80
C SER A 202 9.43 5.04 1.91
N TRP A 203 10.24 4.19 1.28
CA TRP A 203 11.69 4.39 1.20
C TRP A 203 12.01 5.56 0.29
N SER A 204 11.41 5.63 -0.90
CA SER A 204 11.47 6.78 -1.80
C SER A 204 11.15 8.13 -1.10
N GLN A 205 10.16 8.17 -0.20
CA GLN A 205 9.88 9.37 0.61
C GLN A 205 11.06 9.75 1.52
N VAL A 206 11.62 8.79 2.24
CA VAL A 206 12.77 9.01 3.13
C VAL A 206 13.99 9.46 2.31
N LEU A 207 14.28 8.79 1.20
CA LEU A 207 15.38 9.12 0.30
C LEU A 207 15.25 10.55 -0.20
N SER A 208 14.09 10.92 -0.77
CA SER A 208 13.86 12.27 -1.33
C SER A 208 14.07 13.34 -0.27
N ARG A 209 13.52 13.16 0.94
CA ARG A 209 13.70 14.08 2.07
C ARG A 209 15.17 14.21 2.50
N ARG A 210 15.93 13.11 2.54
CA ARG A 210 17.33 13.12 3.02
C ARG A 210 18.29 13.70 1.98
N VAL A 211 18.18 13.28 0.71
CA VAL A 211 19.09 13.74 -0.36
C VAL A 211 18.79 15.16 -0.83
N ASN A 212 17.61 15.69 -0.53
CA ASN A 212 17.24 17.09 -0.76
C ASN A 212 17.16 17.91 0.52
N SER A 213 17.66 17.40 1.65
CA SER A 213 17.71 18.18 2.89
C SER A 213 18.68 19.36 2.75
N VAL A 214 18.26 20.54 3.21
CA VAL A 214 19.08 21.75 3.17
C VAL A 214 20.25 21.60 4.15
N LYS A 215 21.45 21.34 3.64
CA LYS A 215 22.69 21.66 4.36
C LYS A 215 23.21 22.99 3.85
N LEU A 216 23.57 23.89 4.77
CA LEU A 216 24.28 25.15 4.53
C LEU A 216 25.35 24.98 3.42
N GLY A 217 25.16 25.65 2.28
CA GLY A 217 26.13 25.69 1.18
C GLY A 217 25.53 25.50 -0.22
N SER A 218 26.42 25.40 -1.22
CA SER A 218 26.14 25.34 -2.66
C SER A 218 25.98 23.92 -3.23
N LYS A 219 25.56 22.94 -2.43
CA LYS A 219 25.43 21.55 -2.91
C LYS A 219 24.25 21.40 -3.88
N PRO A 220 24.40 20.63 -4.97
CA PRO A 220 23.31 20.38 -5.92
C PRO A 220 22.17 19.59 -5.28
N PHE A 221 20.96 19.73 -5.82
CA PHE A 221 19.80 18.92 -5.44
C PHE A 221 20.06 17.44 -5.75
N GLY A 222 19.70 16.57 -4.82
CA GLY A 222 19.78 15.12 -5.01
C GLY A 222 18.64 14.62 -5.90
N LYS A 223 18.80 13.40 -6.43
CA LYS A 223 17.79 12.78 -7.29
C LYS A 223 17.51 11.35 -6.85
N VAL A 224 16.23 11.02 -6.72
CA VAL A 224 15.78 9.67 -6.41
C VAL A 224 15.10 9.07 -7.62
N PHE A 225 15.58 7.93 -8.07
CA PHE A 225 14.94 7.09 -9.07
C PHE A 225 14.24 5.95 -8.37
N ALA A 226 12.98 5.70 -8.70
CA ALA A 226 12.20 4.65 -8.08
C ALA A 226 11.65 3.70 -9.13
N VAL A 227 11.82 2.40 -8.90
CA VAL A 227 11.31 1.34 -9.79
C VAL A 227 10.63 0.26 -8.97
N ASP A 228 9.50 -0.22 -9.48
CA ASP A 228 8.80 -1.39 -8.98
C ASP A 228 7.97 -1.97 -10.13
N ARG A 229 7.60 -3.24 -10.04
CA ARG A 229 6.61 -3.84 -10.93
C ARG A 229 5.20 -3.32 -10.66
N GLN A 230 4.92 -2.94 -9.41
CA GLN A 230 3.64 -2.40 -8.98
C GLN A 230 3.65 -0.87 -9.15
N PRO A 231 2.56 -0.27 -9.65
CA PRO A 231 2.45 1.18 -9.70
C PRO A 231 2.47 1.76 -8.28
N MET A 232 2.93 3.00 -8.15
CA MET A 232 2.77 3.79 -6.95
C MET A 232 2.36 5.22 -7.29
N GLN A 233 1.70 5.89 -6.33
CA GLN A 233 1.35 7.30 -6.45
C GLN A 233 2.64 8.14 -6.61
N PRO A 234 2.64 9.21 -7.42
CA PRO A 234 3.79 10.10 -7.56
C PRO A 234 4.28 10.66 -6.21
N LEU A 235 5.58 10.98 -6.14
CA LEU A 235 6.23 11.55 -4.97
C LEU A 235 7.11 12.72 -5.39
N ASP A 236 7.08 13.80 -4.62
CA ASP A 236 7.91 14.98 -4.88
C ASP A 236 9.40 14.62 -4.76
N GLY A 237 10.19 15.10 -5.72
CA GLY A 237 11.63 14.82 -5.80
C GLY A 237 11.99 13.38 -6.18
N VAL A 238 11.02 12.56 -6.62
CA VAL A 238 11.24 11.18 -7.06
C VAL A 238 10.86 11.02 -8.52
N THR A 239 11.81 10.57 -9.34
CA THR A 239 11.58 10.16 -10.73
C THR A 239 11.12 8.70 -10.76
N TRP A 240 9.86 8.49 -11.13
CA TRP A 240 9.28 7.15 -11.27
C TRP A 240 9.68 6.53 -12.61
N LEU A 241 10.36 5.37 -12.58
CA LEU A 241 10.84 4.64 -13.74
C LEU A 241 10.03 3.38 -14.08
N GLY A 242 9.01 3.05 -13.28
CA GLY A 242 8.14 1.88 -13.47
C GLY A 242 6.82 2.18 -14.21
N PRO A 243 5.89 1.22 -14.27
CA PRO A 243 6.01 -0.15 -13.76
C PRO A 243 7.02 -0.97 -14.59
N LEU A 244 7.91 -1.71 -13.93
CA LEU A 244 8.92 -2.55 -14.58
C LEU A 244 9.24 -3.78 -13.73
N ASP A 245 9.11 -4.98 -14.30
CA ASP A 245 9.56 -6.22 -13.66
C ASP A 245 11.04 -6.47 -13.98
N LEU A 246 11.90 -6.27 -12.99
CA LEU A 246 13.35 -6.44 -13.11
C LEU A 246 13.79 -7.89 -13.35
N SER A 247 12.89 -8.85 -13.21
CA SER A 247 13.18 -10.28 -13.46
C SER A 247 13.11 -10.64 -14.95
N VAL A 248 12.63 -9.73 -15.80
CA VAL A 248 12.52 -9.92 -17.26
C VAL A 248 13.81 -9.43 -17.93
N GLY A 249 14.32 -10.18 -18.92
CA GLY A 249 15.66 -9.99 -19.48
C GLY A 249 15.98 -8.58 -19.97
N ASP A 250 15.06 -7.93 -20.68
CA ASP A 250 15.29 -6.59 -21.25
C ASP A 250 15.10 -5.44 -20.23
N SER A 251 14.60 -5.74 -19.03
CA SER A 251 14.27 -4.72 -18.04
C SER A 251 15.49 -4.04 -17.44
N VAL A 252 16.56 -4.79 -17.15
CA VAL A 252 17.79 -4.21 -16.56
C VAL A 252 18.49 -3.28 -17.57
N PRO A 253 18.75 -3.68 -18.84
CA PRO A 253 19.28 -2.76 -19.84
C PRO A 253 18.41 -1.52 -20.06
N LEU A 254 17.09 -1.68 -20.07
CA LEU A 254 16.16 -0.56 -20.19
C LEU A 254 16.27 0.41 -19.01
N LEU A 255 16.33 -0.12 -17.78
CA LEU A 255 16.51 0.66 -16.56
C LEU A 255 17.82 1.46 -16.62
N GLN A 256 18.91 0.81 -17.00
CA GLN A 256 20.22 1.47 -17.13
C GLN A 256 20.18 2.62 -18.14
N ARG A 257 19.54 2.42 -19.29
CA ARG A 257 19.37 3.48 -20.30
C ARG A 257 18.60 4.66 -19.73
N ARG A 258 17.48 4.42 -19.03
CA ARG A 258 16.68 5.48 -18.39
C ARG A 258 17.47 6.23 -17.32
N LEU A 259 18.22 5.51 -16.48
CA LEU A 259 19.09 6.12 -15.47
C LEU A 259 20.17 7.00 -16.08
N LEU A 260 20.77 6.60 -17.19
CA LEU A 260 21.76 7.42 -17.90
C LEU A 260 21.12 8.65 -18.54
N THR A 261 19.95 8.51 -19.18
CA THR A 261 19.23 9.64 -19.80
C THR A 261 18.79 10.66 -18.77
N ASP A 262 18.25 10.21 -17.64
CA ASP A 262 17.67 11.12 -16.64
C ASP A 262 18.70 11.56 -15.58
N GLY A 263 19.72 10.75 -15.31
CA GLY A 263 20.70 10.98 -14.26
C GLY A 263 22.01 11.59 -14.74
N GLY A 264 22.41 11.35 -15.99
CA GLY A 264 23.66 11.86 -16.58
C GLY A 264 24.96 11.28 -16.00
N GLU A 265 24.93 10.74 -14.79
CA GLU A 265 26.07 10.18 -14.06
C GLU A 265 25.75 8.82 -13.41
N PRO A 266 26.76 8.00 -13.09
CA PRO A 266 26.59 6.83 -12.23
C PRO A 266 26.03 7.18 -10.84
N LEU A 267 25.31 6.24 -10.24
CA LEU A 267 24.60 6.42 -8.98
C LEU A 267 25.53 6.42 -7.77
N ASP A 268 25.15 7.16 -6.73
CA ASP A 268 25.81 7.09 -5.42
C ASP A 268 25.25 5.96 -4.56
N ALA A 269 23.99 5.56 -4.76
CA ALA A 269 23.43 4.48 -3.98
C ALA A 269 22.38 3.65 -4.72
N VAL A 270 22.34 2.37 -4.40
CA VAL A 270 21.26 1.46 -4.77
C VAL A 270 20.72 0.84 -3.50
N VAL A 271 19.41 1.02 -3.27
CA VAL A 271 18.72 0.46 -2.11
C VAL A 271 17.60 -0.47 -2.56
N SER A 272 17.33 -1.52 -1.79
CA SER A 272 16.34 -2.53 -2.12
C SER A 272 15.62 -3.03 -0.87
N ASP A 273 14.33 -2.73 -0.76
CA ASP A 273 13.40 -3.35 0.20
C ASP A 273 12.48 -4.37 -0.50
N MET A 274 12.92 -4.94 -1.64
CA MET A 274 12.19 -5.99 -2.34
C MET A 274 11.96 -7.21 -1.45
N ALA A 275 10.78 -7.82 -1.58
CA ALA A 275 10.48 -9.11 -0.99
C ALA A 275 9.56 -9.89 -1.94
N PRO A 276 9.72 -11.22 -2.06
CA PRO A 276 8.80 -12.02 -2.83
C PRO A 276 7.47 -12.15 -2.06
N ASN A 277 6.41 -12.49 -2.78
CA ASN A 277 5.16 -12.92 -2.14
C ASN A 277 5.44 -14.20 -1.34
N ALA A 278 5.22 -14.14 -0.02
CA ALA A 278 5.42 -15.28 0.86
C ALA A 278 4.50 -16.44 0.46
N THR A 279 5.10 -17.61 0.26
CA THR A 279 4.41 -18.87 -0.02
C THR A 279 4.02 -19.58 1.28
N GLY A 280 4.69 -19.24 2.38
CA GLY A 280 4.59 -19.94 3.66
C GLY A 280 5.55 -21.13 3.77
N CYS A 281 6.32 -21.42 2.72
CA CYS A 281 7.41 -22.40 2.74
C CYS A 281 8.74 -21.65 2.92
N ALA A 282 9.32 -21.72 4.12
CA ALA A 282 10.49 -20.92 4.48
C ALA A 282 11.70 -21.11 3.53
N SER A 283 11.95 -22.33 3.05
CA SER A 283 13.05 -22.60 2.12
C SER A 283 12.85 -21.93 0.76
N VAL A 284 11.65 -22.04 0.19
CA VAL A 284 11.29 -21.42 -1.11
C VAL A 284 11.28 -19.90 -0.99
N ASP A 285 10.75 -19.38 0.11
CA ASP A 285 10.69 -17.95 0.39
C ASP A 285 12.11 -17.38 0.56
N HIS A 286 13.01 -18.12 1.22
CA HIS A 286 14.43 -17.78 1.36
C HIS A 286 15.16 -17.76 0.01
N GLU A 287 15.00 -18.80 -0.80
CA GLU A 287 15.64 -18.87 -2.12
C GLU A 287 15.23 -17.68 -3.01
N ARG A 288 13.93 -17.35 -3.02
CA ARG A 288 13.40 -16.25 -3.82
C ARG A 288 13.90 -14.88 -3.39
N ILE A 289 14.00 -14.62 -2.08
CA ILE A 289 14.51 -13.32 -1.62
C ILE A 289 16.02 -13.20 -1.88
N VAL A 290 16.76 -14.30 -1.81
CA VAL A 290 18.18 -14.33 -2.17
C VAL A 290 18.38 -14.05 -3.66
N GLN A 291 17.56 -14.62 -4.54
CA GLN A 291 17.57 -14.29 -5.97
C GLN A 291 17.31 -12.80 -6.24
N LEU A 292 16.34 -12.18 -5.54
CA LEU A 292 16.11 -10.73 -5.62
C LEU A 292 17.30 -9.92 -5.09
N GLY A 293 17.99 -10.43 -4.06
CA GLY A 293 19.23 -9.85 -3.55
C GLY A 293 20.33 -9.83 -4.61
N PHE A 294 20.61 -10.97 -5.26
CA PHE A 294 21.60 -11.06 -6.35
C PHE A 294 21.23 -10.17 -7.54
N LEU A 295 19.94 -10.12 -7.91
CA LEU A 295 19.46 -9.19 -8.93
C LEU A 295 19.75 -7.73 -8.55
N SER A 296 19.44 -7.34 -7.31
CA SER A 296 19.70 -5.98 -6.80
C SER A 296 21.20 -5.66 -6.82
N LEU A 297 22.05 -6.60 -6.41
CA LEU A 297 23.50 -6.45 -6.42
C LEU A 297 24.03 -6.32 -7.86
N SER A 298 23.51 -7.10 -8.80
CA SER A 298 23.90 -7.03 -10.21
C SER A 298 23.61 -5.66 -10.83
N ILE A 299 22.49 -5.04 -10.45
CA ILE A 299 22.13 -3.68 -10.85
C ILE A 299 23.08 -2.68 -10.18
N ALA A 300 23.35 -2.85 -8.89
CA ALA A 300 24.26 -2.00 -8.14
C ALA A 300 25.66 -1.97 -8.77
N ILE A 301 26.25 -3.14 -9.07
CA ILE A 301 27.59 -3.24 -9.68
C ILE A 301 27.66 -2.47 -11.01
N ARG A 302 26.59 -2.51 -11.81
CA ARG A 302 26.58 -1.87 -13.13
C ARG A 302 26.26 -0.38 -13.10
N CYS A 303 25.65 0.11 -12.03
CA CYS A 303 25.12 1.49 -11.97
C CYS A 303 25.82 2.37 -10.94
N LEU A 304 26.51 1.78 -9.96
CA LEU A 304 27.19 2.54 -8.91
C LEU A 304 28.47 3.19 -9.41
N LYS A 305 28.71 4.40 -8.91
CA LYS A 305 29.97 5.12 -9.06
C LYS A 305 31.06 4.44 -8.23
N LEU A 306 32.27 4.32 -8.78
CA LEU A 306 33.46 3.96 -8.02
C LEU A 306 33.86 5.13 -7.11
N ALA A 307 33.32 5.15 -5.89
CA ALA A 307 33.57 6.20 -4.91
C ALA A 307 33.37 5.68 -3.48
N ASP A 308 34.09 6.27 -2.52
CA ASP A 308 33.99 5.92 -1.10
C ASP A 308 32.59 6.17 -0.52
N ARG A 309 31.90 7.18 -1.05
CA ARG A 309 30.53 7.51 -0.64
C ARG A 309 29.49 6.54 -1.19
N SER A 310 29.85 5.72 -2.19
CA SER A 310 28.90 4.82 -2.83
C SER A 310 28.51 3.68 -1.92
N PHE A 311 27.21 3.38 -1.85
CA PHE A 311 26.72 2.32 -0.97
C PHE A 311 25.59 1.49 -1.60
N PHE A 312 25.47 0.27 -1.11
CA PHE A 312 24.40 -0.66 -1.42
C PHE A 312 23.70 -1.10 -0.15
N LEU A 313 22.38 -1.07 -0.14
CA LEU A 313 21.57 -1.51 0.99
C LEU A 313 20.48 -2.46 0.51
N CYS A 314 20.49 -3.71 0.97
CA CYS A 314 19.55 -4.72 0.50
C CYS A 314 18.92 -5.51 1.64
N LYS A 315 17.61 -5.71 1.59
CA LYS A 315 16.91 -6.62 2.49
C LYS A 315 17.11 -8.08 2.06
N LEU A 316 17.35 -8.94 3.04
CA LEU A 316 17.20 -10.39 2.93
C LEU A 316 16.41 -10.95 4.12
N TRP A 317 16.01 -12.21 4.02
CA TRP A 317 15.59 -13.00 5.17
C TRP A 317 16.72 -13.90 5.64
N GLN A 318 16.75 -14.13 6.95
CA GLN A 318 17.74 -14.99 7.57
C GLN A 318 17.57 -16.43 7.06
N GLY A 319 18.67 -17.04 6.62
CA GLY A 319 18.68 -18.40 6.12
C GLY A 319 20.06 -18.84 5.61
N VAL A 320 20.12 -20.05 5.06
CA VAL A 320 21.40 -20.73 4.72
C VAL A 320 22.22 -19.96 3.68
N GLU A 321 21.60 -19.53 2.57
CA GLU A 321 22.28 -18.82 1.47
C GLU A 321 22.65 -17.35 1.77
N GLN A 322 22.32 -16.83 2.95
CA GLN A 322 22.58 -15.42 3.28
C GLN A 322 24.09 -15.10 3.29
N TRP A 323 24.92 -16.07 3.67
CA TRP A 323 26.37 -15.90 3.76
C TRP A 323 27.02 -15.94 2.38
N HIS A 324 26.51 -16.79 1.48
CA HIS A 324 26.94 -16.79 0.10
C HIS A 324 26.68 -15.42 -0.56
N PHE A 325 25.49 -14.86 -0.34
CA PHE A 325 25.20 -13.49 -0.77
C PHE A 325 26.10 -12.45 -0.09
N ALA A 326 26.34 -12.56 1.23
CA ALA A 326 27.23 -11.66 1.96
C ALA A 326 28.64 -11.65 1.36
N ASP A 327 29.17 -12.82 1.02
CA ASP A 327 30.52 -12.95 0.48
C ASP A 327 30.61 -12.40 -0.94
N GLU A 328 29.57 -12.57 -1.76
CA GLU A 328 29.49 -11.89 -3.05
C GLU A 328 29.49 -10.37 -2.87
N VAL A 329 28.70 -9.82 -1.95
CA VAL A 329 28.69 -8.37 -1.68
C VAL A 329 30.09 -7.90 -1.23
N LYS A 330 30.78 -8.62 -0.33
CA LYS A 330 32.13 -8.21 0.13
C LYS A 330 33.18 -8.19 -0.99
N ARG A 331 32.99 -8.94 -2.07
CA ARG A 331 33.89 -8.90 -3.24
C ARG A 331 33.89 -7.54 -3.92
N HIS A 332 32.76 -6.82 -3.90
CA HIS A 332 32.54 -5.57 -4.66
C HIS A 332 32.59 -4.31 -3.79
N PHE A 333 32.73 -4.44 -2.47
CA PHE A 333 32.69 -3.31 -1.52
C PHE A 333 33.85 -3.37 -0.50
N GLY A 334 34.27 -2.20 0.00
CA GLY A 334 35.33 -2.07 1.01
C GLY A 334 34.85 -2.26 2.44
N ASN A 335 33.59 -1.94 2.73
CA ASN A 335 32.99 -2.11 4.05
C ASN A 335 31.65 -2.85 3.96
N PHE A 336 31.39 -3.77 4.87
CA PHE A 336 30.16 -4.56 4.90
C PHE A 336 29.65 -4.76 6.34
N LYS A 337 28.34 -4.59 6.54
CA LYS A 337 27.65 -4.83 7.80
C LYS A 337 26.27 -5.45 7.57
N ILE A 338 25.89 -6.39 8.42
CA ILE A 338 24.51 -6.88 8.52
C ILE A 338 23.81 -6.11 9.64
N VAL A 339 22.64 -5.56 9.36
CA VAL A 339 21.90 -4.66 10.23
C VAL A 339 20.48 -5.20 10.45
N LYS A 340 20.05 -5.21 11.70
CA LYS A 340 18.66 -5.45 12.10
C LYS A 340 18.12 -4.17 12.76
N PRO A 341 17.33 -3.33 12.06
CA PRO A 341 16.75 -2.15 12.67
C PRO A 341 15.69 -2.53 13.71
N THR A 342 15.48 -1.67 14.70
CA THR A 342 14.46 -1.87 15.74
C THR A 342 13.03 -1.73 15.21
N ALA A 343 12.86 -0.99 14.11
CA ALA A 343 11.63 -0.93 13.33
C ALA A 343 11.24 -2.25 12.67
N SER A 344 12.18 -3.20 12.57
CA SER A 344 11.88 -4.58 12.18
C SER A 344 11.22 -5.33 13.32
N ARG A 345 10.17 -6.09 13.03
CA ARG A 345 9.55 -6.96 14.04
C ARG A 345 10.56 -7.98 14.56
N LYS A 346 10.55 -8.23 15.87
CA LYS A 346 11.46 -9.19 16.53
C LYS A 346 11.35 -10.59 15.93
N GLU A 347 10.14 -10.98 15.56
CA GLU A 347 9.83 -12.29 14.97
C GLU A 347 10.12 -12.35 13.45
N SER A 348 10.41 -11.21 12.81
CA SER A 348 10.74 -11.20 11.40
C SER A 348 12.16 -11.74 11.19
N ALA A 349 12.34 -12.58 10.17
CA ALA A 349 13.66 -13.02 9.74
C ALA A 349 14.44 -11.93 8.97
N GLU A 350 13.89 -10.72 8.79
CA GLU A 350 14.51 -9.71 7.93
C GLU A 350 15.84 -9.16 8.47
N LEU A 351 16.83 -9.07 7.59
CA LEU A 351 18.15 -8.50 7.80
C LEU A 351 18.46 -7.54 6.66
N TYR A 352 19.22 -6.49 6.93
CA TYR A 352 19.65 -5.51 5.93
C TYR A 352 21.16 -5.57 5.75
N PHE A 353 21.58 -5.75 4.51
CA PHE A 353 22.97 -5.90 4.10
C PHE A 353 23.43 -4.53 3.63
N LEU A 354 24.20 -3.84 4.48
CA LEU A 354 24.76 -2.53 4.20
C LEU A 354 26.21 -2.67 3.76
N ALA A 355 26.49 -2.30 2.51
CA ALA A 355 27.83 -2.28 1.94
C ALA A 355 28.20 -0.85 1.50
N ARG A 356 29.44 -0.44 1.75
CA ARG A 356 29.95 0.91 1.42
C ARG A 356 31.29 0.80 0.71
N GLN A 357 31.71 1.89 0.07
CA GLN A 357 32.97 1.98 -0.68
C GLN A 357 32.97 0.97 -1.84
N PHE A 358 32.12 1.23 -2.83
CA PHE A 358 32.05 0.39 -4.02
C PHE A 358 33.38 0.43 -4.78
N LYS A 359 33.94 -0.75 -5.08
CA LYS A 359 35.27 -0.90 -5.69
C LYS A 359 35.28 -1.60 -7.07
N GLY A 360 34.10 -1.93 -7.59
CA GLY A 360 33.94 -2.57 -8.90
C GLY A 360 33.68 -4.07 -8.81
#